data_AF-A0A8J9UF37-F1
#
_entry.id   AF-A0A8J9UF37-F1
#
_cell.length_a   1.000
_cell.length_b   1.000
_cell.length_c   1.000
_cell.angle_alpha   90.00
_cell.angle_beta   90.00
_cell.angle_gamma   90.00
#
_symmetry.space_group_name_H-M   'P 1'
#
loop_
_entity.id
_entity.type
_entity.pdbx_description
1 polymer ?
#
loop_
_entity_poly.entity_id
_entity_poly.type
_entity_poly.pdbx_seq_one_letter_code
_entity_poly.pdbx_strand_id
1 'polypeptide(L)'
;MITVGLKPKFLNEEETNIVFSEGSTAILGCGAISIPPPTVKWYHNDREIDETSMERYFKMNLSDIGNFTCKISNAFGEITRTFNINLPISQGWYYYTYMYRFILHILFLQYLISKWRKKVRKYAYKNRYS
;
A
#
# COMPACT_ATOMS: atom_id res chain seq x y z
N MET A 1 -14.28 2.70 45.76
CA MET A 1 -15.10 3.34 44.71
C MET A 1 -15.30 2.33 43.60
N ILE A 2 -16.51 2.20 43.08
CA ILE A 2 -16.78 1.43 41.84
C ILE A 2 -16.72 2.42 40.70
N THR A 3 -15.75 2.28 39.79
CA THR A 3 -15.67 3.08 38.57
C THR A 3 -16.47 2.38 37.47
N VAL A 4 -17.57 2.99 37.03
CA VAL A 4 -18.34 2.52 35.88
C VAL A 4 -17.61 2.96 34.60
N GLY A 5 -17.37 2.01 33.70
CA GLY A 5 -16.78 2.27 32.40
C GLY A 5 -17.35 1.37 31.31
N LEU A 6 -17.19 1.80 30.07
CA LEU A 6 -17.70 1.18 28.86
C LEU A 6 -16.52 0.85 27.95
N LYS A 7 -16.32 -0.45 27.66
CA LYS A 7 -15.39 -0.90 26.63
C LYS A 7 -15.71 -0.20 25.28
N PRO A 8 -14.71 0.16 24.46
CA PRO A 8 -14.97 0.81 23.19
C PRO A 8 -15.91 -0.03 22.30
N LYS A 9 -16.81 0.64 21.58
CA LYS A 9 -17.68 0.04 20.57
C LYS A 9 -17.78 0.96 19.36
N PHE A 10 -17.63 0.40 18.16
CA PHE A 10 -17.80 1.17 16.93
C PHE A 10 -19.22 1.74 16.81
N LEU A 11 -19.30 2.99 16.34
CA LEU A 11 -20.58 3.68 16.12
C LEU A 11 -21.28 3.16 14.85
N ASN A 12 -20.50 2.97 13.78
CA ASN A 12 -21.00 2.58 12.46
C ASN A 12 -20.26 1.35 11.95
N GLU A 13 -20.90 0.57 11.08
CA GLU A 13 -20.21 -0.37 10.20
C GLU A 13 -19.64 0.41 9.00
N GLU A 14 -18.44 0.05 8.55
CA GLU A 14 -17.77 0.69 7.42
C GLU A 14 -17.31 -0.35 6.40
N GLU A 15 -17.32 0.04 5.12
CA GLU A 15 -16.73 -0.77 4.06
C GLU A 15 -15.21 -0.83 4.26
N THR A 16 -14.70 -2.03 4.48
CA THR A 16 -13.28 -2.26 4.77
C THR A 16 -12.47 -2.54 3.51
N ASN A 17 -13.09 -2.79 2.36
CA ASN A 17 -12.39 -3.01 1.10
C ASN A 17 -12.52 -1.77 0.24
N ILE A 18 -11.48 -0.95 0.21
CA ILE A 18 -11.52 0.34 -0.46
C ILE A 18 -10.78 0.24 -1.77
N VAL A 19 -11.48 0.58 -2.86
CA VAL A 19 -10.86 0.71 -4.18
C VAL A 19 -10.25 2.09 -4.31
N PHE A 20 -8.93 2.09 -4.36
CA PHE A 20 -8.06 3.23 -4.46
C PHE A 20 -8.12 3.88 -5.86
N SER A 21 -7.86 5.17 -5.97
CA SER A 21 -7.48 5.79 -7.24
C SER A 21 -6.36 6.78 -6.95
N GLU A 22 -5.27 6.72 -7.71
CA GLU A 22 -4.09 7.54 -7.42
C GLU A 22 -4.46 9.03 -7.43
N GLY A 23 -4.12 9.71 -6.33
CA GLY A 23 -4.41 11.13 -6.14
C GLY A 23 -5.82 11.45 -5.62
N SER A 24 -6.69 10.47 -5.41
CA SER A 24 -8.00 10.70 -4.78
C SER A 24 -7.84 11.01 -3.28
N THR A 25 -8.87 11.63 -2.70
CA THR A 25 -8.94 11.82 -1.25
C THR A 25 -9.79 10.72 -0.65
N ALA A 26 -9.32 10.13 0.45
CA ALA A 26 -10.05 9.12 1.19
C ALA A 26 -10.14 9.48 2.68
N ILE A 27 -11.17 8.92 3.32
CA ILE A 27 -11.45 9.07 4.75
C ILE A 27 -11.65 7.66 5.30
N LEU A 28 -10.81 7.27 6.26
CA LEU A 28 -10.98 6.02 7.00
C LEU A 28 -11.54 6.34 8.38
N GLY A 29 -12.73 5.84 8.70
CA GLY A 29 -13.42 6.16 9.94
C GLY A 29 -13.34 5.03 10.97
N CYS A 30 -13.03 5.38 12.21
CA CYS A 30 -13.04 4.46 13.34
C CYS A 30 -13.83 5.00 14.52
N GLY A 31 -14.78 5.90 14.26
CA GLY A 31 -15.64 6.49 15.27
C GLY A 31 -16.21 5.43 16.22
N ALA A 32 -15.93 5.60 17.52
CA ALA A 32 -16.31 4.65 18.55
C ALA A 32 -16.75 5.38 19.82
N ILE A 33 -17.73 4.81 20.52
CA ILE A 33 -18.11 5.25 21.87
C ILE A 33 -17.27 4.50 22.91
N SER A 34 -16.79 5.19 23.93
CA SER A 34 -15.93 4.64 24.98
C SER A 34 -15.98 5.48 26.25
N ILE A 35 -15.96 4.83 27.42
CA ILE A 35 -15.86 5.50 28.74
C ILE A 35 -14.85 4.73 29.60
N PRO A 36 -13.73 5.32 30.05
CA PRO A 36 -13.24 6.69 29.80
C PRO A 36 -12.88 6.93 28.33
N PRO A 37 -12.51 8.18 27.95
CA PRO A 37 -12.02 8.48 26.60
C PRO A 37 -10.94 7.48 26.15
N PRO A 38 -11.03 6.94 24.92
CA PRO A 38 -10.11 5.91 24.47
C PRO A 38 -8.82 6.52 23.91
N THR A 39 -7.77 5.71 23.88
CA THR A 39 -6.58 5.95 23.06
C THR A 39 -6.80 5.35 21.68
N VAL A 40 -6.45 6.11 20.64
CA VAL A 40 -6.49 5.68 19.24
C VAL A 40 -5.06 5.56 18.72
N LYS A 41 -4.76 4.45 18.05
CA LYS A 41 -3.52 4.22 17.32
C LYS A 41 -3.84 3.73 15.92
N TRP A 42 -3.05 4.14 14.94
CA TRP A 42 -3.15 3.65 13.57
C TRP A 42 -1.91 2.86 13.18
N TYR A 43 -2.12 1.87 12.33
CA TYR A 43 -1.07 1.04 11.75
C TYR A 43 -1.26 1.02 10.24
N HIS A 44 -0.16 1.15 9.51
CA HIS A 44 -0.11 0.90 8.08
C HIS A 44 0.86 -0.26 7.83
N ASN A 45 0.35 -1.37 7.30
CA ASN A 45 1.12 -2.60 7.09
C ASN A 45 1.88 -3.02 8.35
N ASP A 46 1.14 -3.12 9.47
CA ASP A 46 1.62 -3.48 10.81
C ASP A 46 2.60 -2.50 11.48
N ARG A 47 2.89 -1.35 10.85
CA ARG A 47 3.73 -0.30 11.45
C ARG A 47 2.87 0.82 12.01
N GLU A 48 3.08 1.16 13.28
CA GLU A 48 2.40 2.30 13.91
C GLU A 48 2.76 3.59 13.17
N ILE A 49 1.75 4.39 12.86
CA ILE A 49 1.90 5.71 12.24
C ILE A 49 1.44 6.79 13.22
N ASP A 50 1.99 7.98 13.08
CA ASP A 50 1.66 9.13 13.93
C ASP A 50 0.27 9.69 13.54
N GLU A 51 -0.76 9.06 14.10
CA GLU A 51 -2.16 9.44 13.94
C GLU A 51 -2.95 9.00 15.17
N THR A 52 -3.68 9.94 15.75
CA THR A 52 -4.47 9.73 16.97
C THR A 52 -5.94 10.13 16.78
N SER A 53 -6.31 10.63 15.61
CA SER A 53 -7.71 10.90 15.27
C SER A 53 -8.49 9.60 15.08
N MET A 54 -9.78 9.62 15.42
CA MET A 54 -10.69 8.53 15.06
C MET A 54 -10.97 8.47 13.56
N GLU A 55 -10.64 9.52 12.82
CA GLU A 55 -10.79 9.60 11.37
C GLU A 55 -9.47 10.00 10.73
N ARG A 56 -9.07 9.25 9.70
CA ARG A 56 -7.83 9.52 8.96
C ARG A 56 -8.16 10.04 7.57
N TYR A 57 -7.74 11.27 7.29
CA TYR A 57 -7.85 11.92 5.99
C TYR A 57 -6.51 11.88 5.29
N PHE A 58 -6.47 11.39 4.04
CA PHE A 58 -5.25 11.42 3.26
C PHE A 58 -5.49 11.41 1.78
N LYS A 59 -4.50 11.94 1.05
CA LYS A 59 -4.41 11.85 -0.39
C LYS A 59 -3.74 10.54 -0.75
N MET A 60 -4.50 9.70 -1.41
CA MET A 60 -4.16 8.32 -1.76
C MET A 60 -2.98 8.26 -2.75
N ASN A 61 -1.91 7.54 -2.38
CA ASN A 61 -0.75 7.20 -3.23
C ASN A 61 -0.53 5.68 -3.33
N LEU A 62 0.19 5.22 -4.35
CA LEU A 62 0.55 3.80 -4.58
C LEU A 62 1.27 3.17 -3.38
N SER A 63 1.96 3.97 -2.56
CA SER A 63 2.59 3.52 -1.32
C SER A 63 1.58 3.12 -0.24
N ASP A 64 0.33 3.57 -0.34
CA ASP A 64 -0.73 3.36 0.65
C ASP A 64 -1.54 2.10 0.35
N ILE A 65 -1.14 1.32 -0.66
CA ILE A 65 -1.71 0.01 -0.93
C ILE A 65 -1.34 -0.93 0.24
N GLY A 66 -2.35 -1.67 0.72
CA GLY A 66 -2.20 -2.59 1.82
C GLY A 66 -3.22 -2.32 2.92
N ASN A 67 -2.82 -2.57 4.16
CA ASN A 67 -3.74 -2.64 5.29
C ASN A 67 -3.55 -1.45 6.23
N PHE A 68 -4.63 -0.70 6.46
CA PHE A 68 -4.71 0.31 7.50
C PHE A 68 -5.54 -0.21 8.66
N THR A 69 -4.95 -0.32 9.84
CA THR A 69 -5.65 -0.78 11.04
C THR A 69 -5.73 0.33 12.07
N CYS A 70 -6.93 0.70 12.47
CA CYS A 70 -7.12 1.53 13.65
C CYS A 70 -7.37 0.64 14.87
N LYS A 71 -6.80 1.06 15.99
CA LYS A 71 -6.81 0.34 17.25
C LYS A 71 -7.27 1.31 18.34
N ILE A 72 -8.44 1.05 18.91
CA ILE A 72 -9.09 1.91 19.89
C ILE A 72 -9.18 1.15 21.21
N SER A 73 -8.60 1.72 22.26
CA SER A 73 -8.42 1.04 23.53
C SER A 73 -8.74 1.95 24.72
N ASN A 74 -9.30 1.38 25.78
CA ASN A 74 -9.42 2.03 27.08
C ASN A 74 -9.14 1.01 28.20
N ALA A 75 -9.28 1.42 29.47
CA ALA A 75 -9.06 0.55 30.63
C ALA A 75 -9.95 -0.71 30.69
N PHE A 76 -11.04 -0.75 29.92
CA PHE A 76 -12.04 -1.82 29.90
C PHE A 76 -11.95 -2.71 28.65
N GLY A 77 -11.06 -2.38 27.72
CA GLY A 77 -10.74 -3.24 26.58
C GLY A 77 -10.48 -2.49 25.29
N GLU A 78 -10.53 -3.24 24.20
CA GLU A 78 -10.02 -2.82 22.91
C GLU A 78 -10.87 -3.33 21.74
N ILE A 79 -10.90 -2.54 20.67
CA ILE A 79 -11.49 -2.88 19.37
C ILE A 79 -10.53 -2.45 18.25
N THR A 80 -10.59 -3.16 17.13
CA THR A 80 -9.77 -2.89 15.95
C THR A 80 -10.60 -2.97 14.68
N ARG A 81 -10.29 -2.12 13.70
CA ARG A 81 -10.86 -2.18 12.35
C ARG A 81 -9.73 -2.06 11.34
N THR A 82 -9.74 -2.94 10.35
CA THR A 82 -8.74 -2.99 9.29
C THR A 82 -9.41 -2.68 7.95
N PHE A 83 -8.82 -1.75 7.21
CA PHE A 83 -9.18 -1.38 5.85
C PHE A 83 -8.13 -1.95 4.89
N ASN A 84 -8.56 -2.69 3.89
CA ASN A 84 -7.74 -3.18 2.79
C ASN A 84 -7.87 -2.20 1.61
N ILE A 85 -6.78 -1.51 1.30
CA ILE A 85 -6.68 -0.54 0.22
C ILE A 85 -6.14 -1.25 -1.03
N ASN A 86 -6.97 -1.35 -2.07
CA ASN A 86 -6.65 -2.11 -3.28
C ASN A 86 -6.73 -1.23 -4.53
N LEU A 87 -5.87 -1.50 -5.51
CA LEU A 87 -5.98 -0.86 -6.82
C LEU A 87 -7.25 -1.30 -7.57
N PRO A 88 -7.82 -0.44 -8.43
CA PRO A 88 -8.81 -0.85 -9.40
C PRO A 88 -8.19 -1.89 -10.33
N ILE A 89 -8.96 -2.93 -10.68
CA ILE A 89 -8.52 -4.01 -11.56
C ILE A 89 -7.96 -3.46 -12.89
N SER A 90 -8.60 -2.41 -13.43
CA SER A 90 -8.18 -1.72 -14.66
C SER A 90 -6.81 -1.07 -14.54
N GLN A 91 -6.53 -0.40 -13.42
CA GLN A 91 -5.23 0.23 -13.16
C GLN A 91 -4.15 -0.83 -12.94
N GLY A 92 -4.44 -1.89 -12.18
CA GLY A 92 -3.51 -3.00 -11.98
C GLY A 92 -3.04 -3.64 -13.29
N TRP A 93 -3.96 -3.88 -14.23
CA TRP A 93 -3.64 -4.44 -15.55
C TRP A 93 -2.77 -3.48 -16.39
N TYR A 94 -3.06 -2.18 -16.34
CA TYR A 94 -2.24 -1.17 -17.00
C TYR A 94 -0.80 -1.24 -16.49
N TYR A 95 -0.55 -1.11 -15.19
CA TYR A 95 0.82 -1.18 -14.67
C TYR A 95 1.52 -2.51 -15.00
N TYR A 96 0.80 -3.63 -14.93
CA TYR A 96 1.35 -4.94 -15.27
C TYR A 96 1.78 -5.03 -16.75
N THR A 97 0.91 -4.61 -17.67
CA THR A 97 1.22 -4.62 -19.10
C THR A 97 2.35 -3.66 -19.44
N TYR A 98 2.39 -2.48 -18.83
CA TYR A 98 3.48 -1.51 -18.99
C TYR A 98 4.81 -2.07 -18.50
N MET A 99 4.83 -2.67 -17.30
CA MET A 99 6.02 -3.33 -16.77
C MET A 99 6.52 -4.45 -17.68
N TYR A 100 5.63 -5.33 -18.14
CA TYR A 100 6.00 -6.44 -19.02
C TYR A 100 6.59 -5.93 -20.35
N ARG A 101 5.97 -4.91 -20.96
CA ARG A 101 6.49 -4.27 -22.17
C ARG A 101 7.88 -3.64 -21.94
N PHE A 102 8.07 -2.98 -20.81
CA PHE A 102 9.36 -2.38 -20.44
C PHE A 102 10.45 -3.44 -20.24
N ILE A 103 10.14 -4.54 -19.54
CA ILE A 103 11.05 -5.68 -19.35
C ILE A 103 11.43 -6.30 -20.69
N LEU A 104 10.45 -6.58 -21.56
CA LEU A 104 10.72 -7.11 -22.90
C LEU A 104 11.61 -6.18 -23.72
N HIS A 105 11.39 -4.87 -23.62
CA HIS A 105 12.22 -3.87 -24.30
C HIS A 105 13.67 -3.91 -23.79
N ILE A 106 13.87 -4.01 -22.47
CA ILE A 106 15.20 -4.17 -21.87
C ILE A 106 15.87 -5.45 -22.36
N LEU A 107 15.16 -6.58 -22.35
CA LEU A 107 15.70 -7.87 -22.82
C LEU A 107 16.07 -7.81 -24.30
N PHE A 108 15.28 -7.12 -25.12
CA PHE A 108 15.58 -6.92 -26.53
C PHE A 108 16.84 -6.07 -26.74
N LEU A 109 16.98 -4.97 -26.00
CA LEU A 109 18.21 -4.16 -26.03
C LEU A 109 19.43 -4.96 -25.57
N GLN A 110 19.31 -5.74 -24.49
CA GLN A 110 20.37 -6.64 -24.03
C GLN A 110 20.74 -7.68 -25.08
N TYR A 111 19.75 -8.24 -25.78
CA TYR A 111 19.97 -9.17 -26.89
C TYR A 111 20.74 -8.50 -28.04
N LEU A 112 20.36 -7.29 -28.46
CA LEU A 112 21.08 -6.54 -29.48
C LEU A 112 22.52 -6.24 -29.07
N ILE A 113 22.74 -5.81 -27.82
CA ILE A 113 24.08 -5.57 -27.26
C ILE A 113 24.89 -6.88 -27.29
N SER A 114 24.30 -8.02 -26.94
CA SER A 114 24.97 -9.32 -26.99
C SER A 114 25.39 -9.70 -28.41
N LYS A 115 24.52 -9.47 -29.40
CA LYS A 115 24.78 -9.75 -30.82
C LYS A 115 25.87 -8.82 -31.36
N TRP A 116 25.82 -7.54 -31.01
CA TRP A 116 26.84 -6.56 -31.37
C TRP A 116 28.19 -6.92 -30.77
N ARG A 117 28.26 -7.28 -29.47
CA ARG A 117 29.50 -7.75 -28.82
C ARG A 117 30.10 -8.97 -29.52
N LYS A 118 29.29 -9.96 -29.89
CA LYS A 118 29.73 -11.13 -30.67
C LYS A 118 30.29 -10.72 -32.05
N LYS A 119 29.61 -9.79 -32.73
CA LYS A 119 30.04 -9.26 -34.03
C LYS A 119 31.39 -8.56 -33.92
N VAL A 120 31.57 -7.65 -32.96
CA VAL A 120 32.85 -6.92 -32.72
C VAL A 120 34.00 -7.89 -32.42
N ARG A 121 33.78 -8.90 -31.55
CA ARG A 121 34.78 -9.94 -31.27
C ARG A 121 35.24 -10.66 -32.55
N LYS A 122 34.31 -10.97 -33.46
CA LYS A 122 34.62 -11.62 -34.74
C LYS A 122 35.43 -10.72 -35.69
N TYR A 123 35.11 -9.42 -35.77
CA TYR A 123 35.92 -8.46 -36.55
C TYR A 123 37.33 -8.29 -35.98
N ALA A 124 37.46 -8.17 -34.65
CA ALA A 124 38.75 -8.06 -33.99
C ALA A 124 39.64 -9.29 -34.21
N TYR A 125 39.04 -10.49 -34.20
CA TYR A 125 39.76 -11.73 -34.55
C TYR A 125 40.24 -11.69 -36.00
N LYS A 126 39.37 -11.37 -36.98
CA LYS A 126 39.73 -11.38 -38.40
C LYS A 126 40.86 -10.38 -38.74
N ASN A 127 40.84 -9.18 -38.16
CA ASN A 127 41.90 -8.17 -38.40
C ASN A 127 43.25 -8.51 -37.73
N ARG A 128 43.28 -9.45 -36.79
CA ARG A 128 44.52 -9.83 -36.08
C ARG A 128 45.28 -10.97 -36.78
N TYR A 129 44.62 -11.72 -37.66
CA TYR A 129 45.19 -12.89 -38.36
C TYR A 129 45.12 -12.75 -39.89
N SER A 130 44.99 -11.53 -40.40
CA SER A 130 45.01 -11.19 -41.83
C SER A 130 46.07 -10.13 -42.07
#